data_AF-X1KNK6-F1
#
_entry.id   AF-X1KNK6-F1
#
_cell.length_a   1.000
_cell.length_b   1.000
_cell.length_c   1.000
_cell.angle_alpha   90.00
_cell.angle_beta   90.00
_cell.angle_gamma   90.00
#
_symmetry.space_group_name_H-M   'P 1'
#
loop_
_entity.id
_entity.type
_entity.pdbx_description
1 polymer ?
#
loop_
_entity_poly.entity_id
_entity_poly.type
_entity_poly.pdbx_seq_one_letter_code
_entity_poly.pdbx_strand_id
1 'polypeptide(L)'
;ISENLSFTNFCAGSVADNLELETADNGSTASYDDKTITIVGPTISSAANQTFAVGDPATAISTMTITDTSTPTITDANDIRIKIPSTFNMEWDISDTTATIGGGAVSKVSTDVSYEDSNKTLVLNVTENFAASDSITVSGLSFTELDPAKKYRFVHFGNRAEATYTDRFSEIEISDVAVSNSKLSATEPALKFVKDRPDTVI
;
A
#
# COMPACT_ATOMS: atom_id res chain seq x y z
N ILE A 1 -17.38 -31.28 -17.08
CA ILE A 1 -17.50 -29.85 -16.72
C ILE A 1 -16.45 -29.61 -15.66
N SER A 2 -15.36 -28.91 -15.99
CA SER A 2 -14.22 -28.77 -15.08
C SER A 2 -14.62 -27.86 -13.92
N GLU A 3 -14.66 -28.41 -12.70
CA GLU A 3 -15.08 -27.67 -11.50
C GLU A 3 -14.03 -26.66 -10.98
N ASN A 4 -13.00 -26.34 -11.77
CA ASN A 4 -11.87 -25.53 -11.33
C ASN A 4 -11.57 -24.37 -12.30
N LEU A 5 -12.60 -23.59 -12.66
CA LEU A 5 -12.37 -22.28 -13.28
C LEU A 5 -12.35 -21.22 -12.17
N SER A 6 -11.19 -20.65 -11.89
CA SER A 6 -11.02 -19.56 -10.92
C SER A 6 -10.43 -18.34 -11.62
N PHE A 7 -11.08 -17.19 -11.47
CA PHE A 7 -10.50 -15.91 -11.85
C PHE A 7 -9.47 -15.48 -10.79
N THR A 8 -8.42 -14.78 -11.23
CA THR A 8 -7.49 -14.09 -10.33
C THR A 8 -8.07 -12.74 -9.89
N ASN A 9 -7.23 -11.87 -9.34
CA ASN A 9 -7.60 -10.49 -9.04
C ASN A 9 -7.74 -9.64 -10.31
N PHE A 10 -8.65 -8.68 -10.28
CA PHE A 10 -8.80 -7.65 -11.32
C PHE A 10 -8.19 -6.34 -10.84
N CYS A 11 -7.51 -5.61 -11.74
CA CYS A 11 -6.91 -4.30 -11.45
C CYS A 11 -7.71 -3.12 -12.02
N ALA A 12 -8.79 -3.38 -12.76
CA ALA A 12 -9.66 -2.37 -13.35
C ALA A 12 -11.09 -2.90 -13.47
N GLY A 13 -12.07 -1.99 -13.39
CA GLY A 13 -13.46 -2.32 -13.67
C GLY A 13 -13.70 -2.60 -15.16
N SER A 14 -14.77 -3.34 -15.46
CA SER A 14 -15.21 -3.64 -16.82
C SER A 14 -16.66 -3.22 -17.00
N VAL A 15 -17.07 -3.03 -18.26
CA VAL A 15 -18.49 -3.09 -18.61
C VAL A 15 -18.96 -4.55 -18.54
N ALA A 16 -20.28 -4.75 -18.56
CA ALA A 16 -20.87 -6.08 -18.62
C ALA A 16 -20.49 -6.78 -19.92
N ASP A 17 -20.03 -8.03 -19.84
CA ASP A 17 -19.67 -8.87 -20.99
C ASP A 17 -20.01 -10.34 -20.73
N ASN A 18 -20.14 -11.17 -21.77
CA ASN A 18 -20.50 -12.58 -21.63
C ASN A 18 -19.28 -13.44 -21.32
N LEU A 19 -19.46 -14.55 -20.59
CA LEU A 19 -18.41 -15.58 -20.54
C LEU A 19 -18.40 -16.35 -21.86
N GLU A 20 -17.22 -16.52 -22.43
CA GLU A 20 -17.03 -17.18 -23.71
C GLU A 20 -16.36 -18.55 -23.54
N LEU A 21 -16.82 -19.53 -24.31
CA LEU A 21 -16.11 -20.79 -24.48
C LEU A 21 -15.30 -20.74 -25.78
N GLU A 22 -13.99 -20.88 -25.66
CA GLU A 22 -13.06 -21.07 -26.75
C GLU A 22 -12.64 -22.56 -26.76
N THR A 23 -12.64 -23.21 -27.93
CA THR A 23 -12.29 -24.65 -28.05
C THR A 23 -11.14 -24.94 -29.01
N ALA A 24 -10.66 -23.94 -29.75
CA ALA A 24 -9.75 -24.10 -30.89
C ALA A 24 -8.44 -23.32 -30.75
N ASP A 25 -8.23 -22.65 -29.62
CA ASP A 25 -7.22 -21.62 -29.31
C ASP A 25 -6.93 -20.66 -30.47
N ASN A 26 -7.97 -20.24 -31.20
CA ASN A 26 -7.84 -19.41 -32.40
C ASN A 26 -8.56 -18.06 -32.30
N GLY A 27 -9.08 -17.73 -31.13
CA GLY A 27 -9.83 -16.51 -30.87
C GLY A 27 -11.26 -16.51 -31.42
N SER A 28 -11.76 -17.65 -31.89
CA SER A 28 -13.16 -17.82 -32.28
C SER A 28 -13.98 -18.34 -31.12
N THR A 29 -14.98 -17.57 -30.70
CA THR A 29 -15.94 -17.96 -29.68
C THR A 29 -16.82 -19.12 -30.19
N ALA A 30 -16.81 -20.25 -29.49
CA ALA A 30 -17.64 -21.41 -29.82
C ALA A 30 -19.03 -21.33 -29.18
N SER A 31 -19.15 -20.63 -28.04
CA SER A 31 -20.42 -20.41 -27.35
C SER A 31 -20.33 -19.21 -26.40
N TYR A 32 -21.48 -18.63 -26.09
CA TYR A 32 -21.66 -17.57 -25.11
C TYR A 32 -22.53 -18.06 -23.96
N ASP A 33 -22.19 -17.69 -22.74
CA ASP A 33 -23.13 -17.71 -21.62
C ASP A 33 -24.21 -16.64 -21.84
N ASP A 34 -25.45 -16.92 -21.44
CA ASP A 34 -26.56 -15.98 -21.57
C ASP A 34 -26.55 -14.87 -20.50
N LYS A 35 -25.68 -15.01 -19.48
CA LYS A 35 -25.44 -14.00 -18.45
C LYS A 35 -24.18 -13.20 -18.75
N THR A 36 -24.14 -12.01 -18.16
CA THR A 36 -22.97 -11.14 -18.20
C THR A 36 -22.21 -11.16 -16.88
N ILE A 37 -20.90 -10.91 -16.97
CA ILE A 37 -19.99 -10.61 -15.88
C ILE A 37 -19.57 -9.15 -15.98
N THR A 38 -19.51 -8.47 -14.84
CA THR A 38 -19.02 -7.10 -14.72
C THR A 38 -18.02 -7.06 -13.58
N ILE A 39 -16.89 -6.40 -13.79
CA ILE A 39 -15.93 -6.11 -12.72
C ILE A 39 -16.21 -4.71 -12.20
N VAL A 40 -16.63 -4.62 -10.94
CA VAL A 40 -16.85 -3.36 -10.23
C VAL A 40 -16.14 -3.40 -8.88
N GLY A 41 -15.75 -2.24 -8.38
CA GLY A 41 -15.17 -2.10 -7.06
C GLY A 41 -15.13 -0.65 -6.63
N PRO A 42 -15.11 -0.40 -5.31
CA PRO A 42 -15.07 0.96 -4.78
C PRO A 42 -13.76 1.64 -5.18
N THR A 43 -13.76 2.97 -5.11
CA THR A 43 -12.57 3.78 -5.37
C THR A 43 -12.05 4.37 -4.07
N ILE A 44 -10.74 4.56 -4.01
CA ILE A 44 -10.05 5.26 -2.92
C ILE A 44 -9.09 6.29 -3.51
N SER A 45 -9.04 7.47 -2.91
CA SER A 45 -8.09 8.52 -3.25
C SER A 45 -7.60 9.27 -2.01
N SER A 46 -6.40 9.83 -2.09
CA SER A 46 -5.87 10.72 -1.05
C SER A 46 -6.05 12.18 -1.48
N ALA A 47 -6.35 13.06 -0.53
CA ALA A 47 -6.47 14.49 -0.77
C ALA A 47 -5.14 15.15 -1.20
N ALA A 48 -4.00 14.57 -0.82
CA ALA A 48 -2.68 15.08 -1.17
C ALA A 48 -1.64 13.96 -1.26
N ASN A 49 -0.55 14.25 -1.97
CA ASN A 49 0.66 13.42 -1.90
C ASN A 49 1.33 13.61 -0.53
N GLN A 50 1.83 12.52 0.04
CA GLN A 50 2.58 12.55 1.30
C GLN A 50 4.01 12.09 1.07
N THR A 51 4.93 12.72 1.79
CA THR A 51 6.34 12.37 1.83
C THR A 51 6.68 11.95 3.24
N PHE A 52 7.45 10.88 3.37
CA PHE A 52 7.91 10.32 4.65
C PHE A 52 9.43 10.22 4.60
N ALA A 53 10.09 10.55 5.70
CA ALA A 53 11.53 10.46 5.87
C ALA A 53 11.88 9.52 7.02
N VAL A 54 12.89 8.67 6.82
CA VAL A 54 13.29 7.66 7.81
C VAL A 54 13.58 8.29 9.18
N GLY A 55 12.95 7.73 10.21
CA GLY A 55 12.94 8.23 11.58
C GLY A 55 11.81 9.23 11.88
N ASP A 56 10.88 9.48 10.94
CA ASP A 56 9.73 10.36 11.18
C ASP A 56 8.88 9.77 12.32
N PRO A 57 8.37 10.63 13.22
CA PRO A 57 7.37 10.20 14.18
C PRO A 57 6.10 9.74 13.44
N ALA A 58 5.13 9.18 14.17
CA ALA A 58 3.81 8.88 13.65
C ALA A 58 3.28 10.07 12.83
N THR A 59 3.03 9.82 11.54
CA THR A 59 2.71 10.85 10.55
C THR A 59 1.26 10.68 10.14
N ALA A 60 0.46 11.71 10.41
CA ALA A 60 -0.96 11.71 10.08
C ALA A 60 -1.19 11.44 8.58
N ILE A 61 -2.23 10.68 8.26
CA ILE A 61 -2.65 10.46 6.89
C ILE A 61 -3.21 11.76 6.28
N SER A 62 -3.02 11.93 4.98
CA SER A 62 -3.87 12.82 4.20
C SER A 62 -5.27 12.23 4.14
N THR A 63 -6.29 13.08 4.27
CA THR A 63 -7.68 12.65 4.24
C THR A 63 -7.93 11.77 3.01
N MET A 64 -8.41 10.55 3.25
CA MET A 64 -8.77 9.63 2.19
C MET A 64 -10.26 9.78 1.86
N THR A 65 -10.62 9.71 0.58
CA THR A 65 -12.01 9.61 0.14
C THR A 65 -12.24 8.21 -0.41
N ILE A 66 -13.28 7.54 0.10
CA ILE A 66 -13.72 6.21 -0.35
C ILE A 66 -15.13 6.36 -0.89
N THR A 67 -15.34 5.91 -2.12
CA THR A 67 -16.62 6.01 -2.81
C THR A 67 -17.00 4.64 -3.35
N ASP A 68 -18.18 4.15 -2.97
CA ASP A 68 -18.75 2.93 -3.55
C ASP A 68 -19.24 3.19 -4.98
N THR A 69 -19.57 2.13 -5.70
CA THR A 69 -19.97 2.21 -7.10
C THR A 69 -21.47 2.46 -7.27
N SER A 70 -21.91 2.64 -8.51
CA SER A 70 -23.34 2.71 -8.84
C SER A 70 -24.08 1.40 -8.55
N THR A 71 -23.37 0.27 -8.50
CA THR A 71 -23.84 -1.01 -8.00
C THR A 71 -23.14 -1.27 -6.66
N PRO A 72 -23.80 -1.01 -5.51
CA PRO A 72 -23.12 -1.03 -4.21
C PRO A 72 -22.40 -2.34 -3.93
N THR A 73 -21.19 -2.23 -3.40
CA THR A 73 -20.35 -3.37 -3.04
C THR A 73 -19.90 -3.33 -1.58
N ILE A 74 -19.98 -2.17 -0.92
CA ILE A 74 -19.63 -2.01 0.50
C ILE A 74 -20.87 -2.32 1.35
N THR A 75 -20.75 -3.32 2.21
CA THR A 75 -21.83 -3.87 3.03
C THR A 75 -21.37 -4.06 4.47
N ASP A 76 -22.34 -4.15 5.38
CA ASP A 76 -22.10 -4.51 6.78
C ASP A 76 -21.49 -5.91 6.97
N ALA A 77 -21.58 -6.77 5.94
CA ALA A 77 -21.02 -8.10 5.94
C ALA A 77 -19.55 -8.17 5.47
N ASN A 78 -19.05 -7.14 4.77
CA ASN A 78 -17.70 -7.19 4.16
C ASN A 78 -16.76 -6.06 4.56
N ASP A 79 -17.22 -5.08 5.35
CA ASP A 79 -16.43 -3.97 5.92
C ASP A 79 -15.55 -3.24 4.88
N ILE A 80 -14.67 -2.35 5.35
CA ILE A 80 -13.63 -1.73 4.51
C ILE A 80 -12.26 -2.09 5.08
N ARG A 81 -11.37 -2.58 4.21
CA ARG A 81 -9.97 -2.90 4.53
C ARG A 81 -9.01 -2.08 3.69
N ILE A 82 -8.20 -1.25 4.33
CA ILE A 82 -7.19 -0.41 3.66
C ILE A 82 -5.80 -0.98 3.97
N LYS A 83 -5.22 -1.62 2.97
CA LYS A 83 -4.00 -2.41 3.11
C LYS A 83 -2.77 -1.69 2.58
N ILE A 84 -1.76 -1.59 3.44
CA ILE A 84 -0.39 -1.27 3.07
C ILE A 84 0.25 -2.56 2.51
N PRO A 85 0.87 -2.53 1.32
CA PRO A 85 1.57 -3.70 0.79
C PRO A 85 2.59 -4.26 1.79
N SER A 86 2.66 -5.58 1.94
CA SER A 86 3.56 -6.22 2.92
C SER A 86 5.04 -5.92 2.67
N THR A 87 5.41 -5.68 1.41
CA THR A 87 6.77 -5.28 1.01
C THR A 87 7.08 -3.81 1.29
N PHE A 88 6.06 -3.00 1.60
CA PHE A 88 6.24 -1.60 1.96
C PHE A 88 6.47 -1.51 3.46
N ASN A 89 7.59 -0.91 3.84
CA ASN A 89 8.06 -0.89 5.22
C ASN A 89 7.38 0.24 6.03
N MET A 90 6.05 0.31 5.99
CA MET A 90 5.20 1.27 6.71
C MET A 90 4.05 0.53 7.37
N GLU A 91 3.63 0.94 8.56
CA GLU A 91 2.51 0.34 9.29
C GLU A 91 1.50 1.41 9.69
N TRP A 92 0.29 0.99 9.99
CA TRP A 92 -0.68 1.84 10.66
C TRP A 92 -0.30 2.03 12.12
N ASP A 93 -0.48 3.24 12.65
CA ASP A 93 -0.31 3.52 14.07
C ASP A 93 -1.45 2.89 14.88
N ILE A 94 -1.19 1.80 15.59
CA ILE A 94 -2.20 1.10 16.39
C ILE A 94 -2.64 1.85 17.65
N SER A 95 -1.96 2.94 18.02
CA SER A 95 -2.41 3.80 19.10
C SER A 95 -3.63 4.65 18.69
N ASP A 96 -3.81 4.87 17.39
CA ASP A 96 -5.01 5.48 16.83
C ASP A 96 -6.16 4.45 16.86
N THR A 97 -7.06 4.56 17.83
CA THR A 97 -8.22 3.64 17.96
C THR A 97 -9.51 4.21 17.38
N THR A 98 -9.49 5.49 16.98
CA THR A 98 -10.65 6.20 16.44
C THR A 98 -10.28 6.99 15.19
N ALA A 99 -11.00 6.78 14.10
CA ALA A 99 -10.93 7.63 12.91
C ALA A 99 -11.95 8.77 12.98
N THR A 100 -11.64 9.87 12.31
CA THR A 100 -12.62 10.88 11.94
C THR A 100 -13.25 10.51 10.61
N ILE A 101 -14.55 10.19 10.64
CA ILE A 101 -15.33 9.85 9.43
C ILE A 101 -16.19 11.06 9.05
N GLY A 102 -16.20 11.39 7.76
CA GLY A 102 -17.06 12.40 7.15
C GLY A 102 -17.73 11.89 5.87
N GLY A 103 -18.34 12.77 5.09
CA GLY A 103 -19.03 12.42 3.85
C GLY A 103 -20.52 12.09 4.04
N GLY A 104 -21.17 11.66 2.97
CA GLY A 104 -22.62 11.43 2.93
C GLY A 104 -23.06 10.15 3.65
N ALA A 105 -22.18 9.14 3.70
CA ALA A 105 -22.43 7.85 4.34
C ALA A 105 -21.80 7.73 5.73
N VAL A 106 -21.47 8.85 6.38
CA VAL A 106 -20.78 8.88 7.68
C VAL A 106 -21.46 8.05 8.77
N SER A 107 -22.80 8.01 8.80
CA SER A 107 -23.56 7.26 9.81
C SER A 107 -23.54 5.74 9.61
N LYS A 108 -22.96 5.26 8.50
CA LYS A 108 -22.92 3.85 8.12
C LYS A 108 -21.59 3.17 8.45
N VAL A 109 -20.64 3.91 9.03
CA VAL A 109 -19.31 3.41 9.36
C VAL A 109 -18.97 3.80 10.80
N SER A 110 -18.45 2.84 11.56
CA SER A 110 -17.95 3.07 12.91
C SER A 110 -16.76 4.02 12.89
N THR A 111 -16.67 4.90 13.89
CA THR A 111 -15.44 5.68 14.14
C THR A 111 -14.37 4.83 14.81
N ASP A 112 -14.73 3.78 15.54
CA ASP A 112 -13.78 2.85 16.13
C ASP A 112 -13.14 2.01 15.04
N VAL A 113 -11.81 1.93 15.06
CA VAL A 113 -11.03 1.19 14.06
C VAL A 113 -10.29 0.03 14.69
N SER A 114 -9.93 -0.94 13.85
CA SER A 114 -9.05 -2.04 14.25
C SER A 114 -8.02 -2.34 13.17
N TYR A 115 -7.03 -3.16 13.53
CA TYR A 115 -5.89 -3.44 12.66
C TYR A 115 -5.68 -4.95 12.49
N GLU A 116 -5.46 -5.37 11.25
CA GLU A 116 -5.18 -6.74 10.83
C GLU A 116 -3.78 -6.82 10.20
N ASP A 117 -3.34 -8.03 9.83
CA ASP A 117 -2.12 -8.27 9.05
C ASP A 117 -0.84 -7.70 9.67
N SER A 118 -0.68 -7.78 10.99
CA SER A 118 0.45 -7.16 11.71
C SER A 118 0.52 -5.65 11.42
N ASN A 119 -0.60 -4.96 11.63
CA ASN A 119 -0.74 -3.50 11.49
C ASN A 119 -0.60 -3.00 10.04
N LYS A 120 -0.69 -3.89 9.04
CA LYS A 120 -0.66 -3.52 7.62
C LYS A 120 -2.05 -3.23 7.05
N THR A 121 -3.11 -3.64 7.74
CA THR A 121 -4.48 -3.45 7.26
C THR A 121 -5.30 -2.71 8.30
N LEU A 122 -5.79 -1.53 7.95
CA LEU A 122 -6.82 -0.81 8.71
C LEU A 122 -8.18 -1.41 8.38
N VAL A 123 -8.98 -1.69 9.40
CA VAL A 123 -10.36 -2.16 9.28
C VAL A 123 -11.30 -1.06 9.76
N LEU A 124 -12.21 -0.64 8.88
CA LEU A 124 -13.33 0.22 9.22
C LEU A 124 -14.60 -0.62 9.19
N ASN A 125 -15.27 -0.75 10.34
CA ASN A 125 -16.49 -1.55 10.44
C ASN A 125 -17.66 -0.80 9.81
N VAL A 126 -18.34 -1.46 8.89
CA VAL A 126 -19.54 -0.94 8.23
C VAL A 126 -20.75 -1.41 9.02
N THR A 127 -21.60 -0.48 9.46
CA THR A 127 -22.77 -0.79 10.31
C THR A 127 -24.07 -0.84 9.52
N GLU A 128 -24.07 -0.35 8.28
CA GLU A 128 -25.18 -0.40 7.34
C GLU A 128 -24.65 -0.39 5.90
N ASN A 129 -25.34 -1.11 5.00
CA ASN A 129 -24.96 -1.15 3.59
C ASN A 129 -24.89 0.24 2.95
N PHE A 130 -23.84 0.44 2.14
CA PHE A 130 -23.73 1.63 1.32
C PHE A 130 -24.80 1.59 0.22
N ALA A 131 -25.33 2.76 -0.11
CA ALA A 131 -26.17 2.97 -1.27
C ALA A 131 -25.30 3.32 -2.49
N ALA A 132 -25.91 3.37 -3.67
CA ALA A 132 -25.21 3.67 -4.91
C ALA A 132 -24.48 5.02 -4.81
N SER A 133 -23.18 5.01 -5.10
CA SER A 133 -22.31 6.20 -5.04
C SER A 133 -22.16 6.84 -3.66
N ASP A 134 -22.53 6.15 -2.58
CA ASP A 134 -22.24 6.59 -1.22
C ASP A 134 -20.72 6.78 -1.05
N SER A 135 -20.35 7.81 -0.29
CA SER A 135 -18.96 8.13 -0.02
C SER A 135 -18.72 8.53 1.43
N ILE A 136 -17.52 8.22 1.89
CA ILE A 136 -16.98 8.66 3.17
C ILE A 136 -15.62 9.32 2.97
N THR A 137 -15.26 10.18 3.92
CA THR A 137 -13.88 10.64 4.10
C THR A 137 -13.31 10.09 5.39
N VAL A 138 -12.04 9.70 5.40
CA VAL A 138 -11.34 9.12 6.56
C VAL A 138 -10.12 9.98 6.88
N SER A 139 -10.00 10.44 8.12
CA SER A 139 -8.85 11.18 8.64
C SER A 139 -8.64 10.91 10.14
N GLY A 140 -7.66 11.57 10.76
CA GLY A 140 -7.38 11.39 12.18
C GLY A 140 -6.68 10.08 12.53
N LEU A 141 -6.10 9.42 11.53
CA LEU A 141 -5.24 8.24 11.67
C LEU A 141 -3.83 8.58 11.20
N SER A 142 -2.87 7.72 11.52
CA SER A 142 -1.46 7.95 11.21
C SER A 142 -0.78 6.69 10.70
N PHE A 143 0.30 6.90 9.95
CA PHE A 143 1.27 5.86 9.67
C PHE A 143 2.42 5.96 10.66
N THR A 144 2.89 4.81 11.13
CA THR A 144 4.18 4.68 11.83
C THR A 144 5.23 4.12 10.88
N GLU A 145 6.46 4.58 11.06
CA GLU A 145 7.50 4.39 10.06
C GLU A 145 8.30 3.09 10.21
N LEU A 146 8.77 2.63 9.04
CA LEU A 146 10.14 2.26 8.67
C LEU A 146 11.13 2.14 9.85
N ASP A 147 10.92 1.12 10.69
CA ASP A 147 11.68 0.85 11.91
C ASP A 147 13.19 1.17 11.81
N PRO A 148 13.71 2.13 12.60
CA PRO A 148 15.14 2.41 12.66
C PRO A 148 15.99 1.22 13.18
N ALA A 149 15.39 0.23 13.84
CA ALA A 149 16.04 -1.03 14.20
C ALA A 149 16.20 -1.99 13.01
N LYS A 150 15.58 -1.73 11.86
CA LYS A 150 15.90 -2.47 10.63
C LYS A 150 17.29 -2.11 10.16
N LYS A 151 18.02 -3.11 9.67
CA LYS A 151 19.44 -2.97 9.32
C LYS A 151 19.58 -2.35 7.94
N TYR A 152 20.23 -1.20 7.88
CA TYR A 152 20.49 -0.49 6.63
C TYR A 152 21.97 -0.65 6.25
N ARG A 153 22.24 -1.05 5.00
CA ARG A 153 23.61 -1.17 4.48
C ARG A 153 24.08 0.19 3.96
N PHE A 154 24.74 0.95 4.81
CA PHE A 154 25.42 2.16 4.38
C PHE A 154 26.79 1.82 3.78
N VAL A 155 26.95 2.07 2.48
CA VAL A 155 28.29 2.05 1.86
C VAL A 155 28.98 3.35 2.23
N HIS A 156 29.89 3.30 3.21
CA HIS A 156 30.80 4.40 3.47
C HIS A 156 31.81 4.50 2.33
N PHE A 157 31.64 5.46 1.43
CA PHE A 157 32.69 5.86 0.50
C PHE A 157 33.71 6.70 1.28
N GLY A 158 34.69 6.01 1.88
CA GLY A 158 35.82 6.65 2.55
C GLY A 158 36.60 7.59 1.62
N ASN A 159 37.15 8.63 2.21
CA ASN A 159 37.98 9.67 1.61
C ASN A 159 38.96 9.10 0.55
N ARG A 160 38.98 9.69 -0.66
CA ARG A 160 39.70 9.21 -1.87
C ARG A 160 41.25 9.20 -1.77
N ALA A 161 41.81 9.23 -0.57
CA ALA A 161 43.25 9.40 -0.34
C ALA A 161 43.98 8.15 0.21
N GLU A 162 43.28 7.08 0.62
CA GLU A 162 43.91 5.84 1.06
C GLU A 162 43.76 4.72 0.01
N ALA A 163 44.90 4.11 -0.36
CA ALA A 163 45.00 3.12 -1.44
C ALA A 163 44.57 1.69 -1.04
N THR A 164 43.97 1.52 0.13
CA THR A 164 43.56 0.20 0.66
C THR A 164 42.14 0.26 1.18
N TYR A 165 41.21 -0.30 0.39
CA TYR A 165 39.83 -0.54 0.79
C TYR A 165 39.78 -1.86 1.56
N THR A 166 39.71 -1.81 2.89
CA THR A 166 39.23 -2.97 3.64
C THR A 166 37.72 -2.86 3.69
N ASP A 167 37.05 -3.74 2.94
CA ASP A 167 35.61 -3.88 2.99
C ASP A 167 35.17 -4.16 4.43
N ARG A 168 34.53 -3.18 5.07
CA ARG A 168 33.93 -3.33 6.39
C ARG A 168 32.43 -3.23 6.24
N PHE A 169 31.81 -4.28 5.72
CA PHE A 169 30.37 -4.48 5.85
C PHE A 169 30.00 -4.65 7.32
N SER A 170 29.58 -3.58 7.98
CA SER A 170 28.89 -3.66 9.26
C SER A 170 27.38 -3.53 9.02
N GLU A 171 26.63 -4.57 9.36
CA GLU A 171 25.19 -4.46 9.59
C GLU A 171 24.98 -3.60 10.84
N ILE A 172 24.40 -2.41 10.69
CA ILE A 172 24.16 -1.47 11.79
C ILE A 172 22.64 -1.24 11.90
N GLU A 173 22.12 -1.33 13.11
CA GLU A 173 20.80 -0.81 13.49
C GLU A 173 20.94 0.69 13.80
N ILE A 174 20.01 1.55 13.37
CA ILE A 174 20.18 3.01 13.47
C ILE A 174 20.31 3.47 14.94
N SER A 175 19.83 2.69 15.90
CA SER A 175 20.03 2.92 17.34
C SER A 175 21.50 2.95 17.78
N ASP A 176 22.39 2.24 17.08
CA ASP A 176 23.83 2.24 17.35
C ASP A 176 24.53 3.50 16.78
N VAL A 177 23.84 4.27 15.93
CA VAL A 177 24.29 5.56 15.42
C VAL A 177 23.88 6.63 16.42
N ALA A 178 24.64 6.77 17.50
CA ALA A 178 24.54 7.94 18.37
C ALA A 178 24.92 9.21 17.56
N VAL A 179 23.93 9.93 17.05
CA VAL A 179 24.14 11.17 16.29
C VAL A 179 24.65 12.26 17.22
N SER A 180 25.97 12.39 17.38
CA SER A 180 26.57 13.61 17.93
C SER A 180 26.55 14.69 16.84
N ASN A 181 25.47 15.46 16.77
CA ASN A 181 25.35 16.84 16.26
C ASN A 181 26.20 17.29 15.05
N SER A 182 26.54 16.41 14.11
CA SER A 182 27.38 16.74 12.96
C SER A 182 26.51 16.83 11.71
N LYS A 183 26.15 18.06 11.37
CA LYS A 183 25.47 18.44 10.15
C LYS A 183 26.26 17.95 8.93
N LEU A 184 25.71 16.98 8.20
CA LEU A 184 26.20 16.64 6.86
C LEU A 184 25.65 17.69 5.89
N SER A 185 26.47 18.63 5.42
CA SER A 185 26.10 19.52 4.32
C SER A 185 26.94 19.19 3.09
N ALA A 186 26.29 18.73 2.03
CA ALA A 186 26.88 18.72 0.70
C ALA A 186 26.18 19.80 -0.14
N THR A 187 26.94 20.78 -0.60
CA THR A 187 26.53 21.74 -1.63
C THR A 187 26.74 21.03 -2.99
N GLU A 188 25.65 20.76 -3.70
CA GLU A 188 25.50 19.92 -4.91
C GLU A 188 26.26 20.40 -6.19
N PRO A 189 26.39 19.62 -7.32
CA PRO A 189 25.39 18.64 -7.81
C PRO A 189 25.83 17.30 -8.44
N ALA A 190 24.81 16.42 -8.54
CA ALA A 190 24.62 15.21 -9.36
C ALA A 190 25.34 13.89 -8.95
N LEU A 191 24.65 13.06 -8.17
CA LEU A 191 24.94 11.63 -8.06
C LEU A 191 24.33 10.86 -9.24
N LYS A 192 25.19 10.23 -10.05
CA LYS A 192 24.80 9.24 -11.08
C LYS A 192 24.70 7.86 -10.43
N PHE A 193 23.59 7.15 -10.67
CA PHE A 193 23.45 5.75 -10.29
C PHE A 193 24.10 4.85 -11.36
N VAL A 194 25.16 4.13 -11.00
CA VAL A 194 25.69 3.02 -11.80
C VAL A 194 25.25 1.72 -11.12
N LYS A 195 24.59 0.84 -11.88
CA LYS A 195 24.19 -0.49 -11.44
C LYS A 195 25.28 -1.48 -11.84
N ASP A 196 26.09 -1.95 -10.89
CA ASP A 196 27.09 -2.98 -11.18
C ASP A 196 26.54 -4.40 -11.04
N ARG A 197 27.01 -5.26 -11.96
CA ARG A 197 26.69 -6.68 -12.15
C ARG A 197 27.27 -7.54 -11.01
N PRO A 198 26.72 -8.76 -10.78
CA PRO A 198 27.27 -9.68 -9.81
C PRO A 198 28.46 -10.46 -10.42
N ASP A 199 29.64 -10.31 -9.84
CA ASP A 199 30.77 -11.18 -10.17
C ASP A 199 30.84 -12.34 -9.18
N THR A 200 30.71 -13.55 -9.73
CA THR A 200 30.93 -14.84 -9.07
C THR A 200 32.43 -15.11 -9.07
N VAL A 201 33.01 -15.42 -7.90
CA VAL A 201 34.43 -15.77 -7.74
C VAL A 201 34.59 -17.28 -7.60
N ILE A 202 35.51 -17.88 -8.37
CA ILE A 202 36.29 -19.06 -7.97
C ILE A 202 37.63 -18.54 -7.44
#